data_AF-A0A0C2A326-F1
#
_entry.id   AF-A0A0C2A326-F1
#
_cell.length_a   1.000
_cell.length_b   1.000
_cell.length_c   1.000
_cell.angle_alpha   90.00
_cell.angle_beta   90.00
_cell.angle_gamma   90.00
#
_symmetry.space_group_name_H-M   'P 1'
#
loop_
_entity.id
_entity.type
_entity.pdbx_description
1 polymer ?
#
loop_
_entity_poly.entity_id
_entity_poly.type
_entity_poly.pdbx_seq_one_letter_code
_entity_poly.pdbx_strand_id
1 'polypeptide(L)'
;MAKRKGGGREAPIDHTRVIDGFGELVGRTHYESFETECGRCGVTFVFSATAQKHVHEQRGVPIKRARAGAGYCSACATARGRDNRLRAKASAEAQQLRAAAERAKASADASPKDGSKLLEYVVAKIRVLEHSWSQRAAERLLGDVRRARRLTPSLASVSKWELRLGELIAENTRDE
;
A
#
# COMPACT_ATOMS: atom_id res chain seq x y z
N MET A 1 38.45 19.46 -30.06
CA MET A 1 37.22 18.85 -29.48
C MET A 1 36.94 19.50 -28.13
N ALA A 2 35.90 20.33 -28.04
CA ALA A 2 35.60 21.14 -26.86
C ALA A 2 34.92 20.30 -25.76
N LYS A 3 35.58 20.16 -24.60
CA LYS A 3 34.97 19.66 -23.36
C LYS A 3 33.91 20.67 -22.90
N ARG A 4 32.63 20.36 -23.10
CA ARG A 4 31.54 21.09 -22.45
C ARG A 4 31.60 20.81 -20.95
N LYS A 5 32.09 21.79 -20.16
CA LYS A 5 31.89 21.85 -18.70
C LYS A 5 30.41 22.12 -18.44
N GLY A 6 29.59 21.07 -18.46
CA GLY A 6 28.23 21.13 -17.91
C GLY A 6 28.32 21.08 -16.39
N GLY A 7 27.89 22.15 -15.72
CA GLY A 7 27.87 22.28 -14.26
C GLY A 7 26.98 21.23 -13.58
N GLY A 8 27.52 20.04 -13.37
CA GLY A 8 26.91 19.03 -12.51
C GLY A 8 27.22 19.37 -11.06
N ARG A 9 26.20 19.75 -10.29
CA ARG A 9 26.32 19.91 -8.83
C ARG A 9 26.78 18.57 -8.25
N GLU A 10 28.03 18.52 -7.81
CA GLU A 10 28.63 17.37 -7.14
C GLU A 10 27.81 17.02 -5.90
N ALA A 11 27.57 15.72 -5.68
CA ALA A 11 26.91 15.23 -4.47
C ALA A 11 27.89 14.30 -3.75
N PRO A 12 28.38 14.63 -2.54
CA PRO A 12 29.35 13.79 -1.84
C PRO A 12 28.72 12.44 -1.49
N ILE A 13 29.51 11.38 -1.53
CA ILE A 13 29.08 10.01 -1.21
C ILE A 13 29.24 9.78 0.29
N ASP A 14 28.17 9.41 0.97
CA ASP A 14 28.22 8.84 2.32
C ASP A 14 28.33 7.31 2.23
N HIS A 15 29.57 6.81 2.27
CA HIS A 15 29.87 5.38 2.14
C HIS A 15 29.27 4.53 3.27
N THR A 16 28.88 5.12 4.40
CA THR A 16 28.23 4.39 5.51
C THR A 16 26.79 3.98 5.19
N ARG A 17 26.16 4.64 4.21
CA ARG A 17 24.74 4.44 3.85
C ARG A 17 24.53 3.60 2.59
N VAL A 18 25.63 3.20 1.93
CA VAL A 18 25.59 2.48 0.66
C VAL A 18 25.53 0.96 0.92
N ILE A 19 24.48 0.30 0.41
CA ILE A 19 24.15 -1.09 0.78
C ILE A 19 24.95 -2.17 0.01
N ASP A 20 25.42 -1.90 -1.22
CA ASP A 20 26.08 -2.90 -2.08
C ASP A 20 27.18 -2.33 -3.01
N GLY A 21 27.51 -1.05 -2.82
CA GLY A 21 28.29 -0.25 -3.77
C GLY A 21 29.80 -0.32 -3.60
N PHE A 22 30.30 -1.11 -2.66
CA PHE A 22 31.70 -1.00 -2.19
C PHE A 22 32.69 -1.10 -3.35
N GLY A 23 32.49 -2.02 -4.32
CA GLY A 23 33.39 -2.18 -5.48
C GLY A 23 33.28 -1.12 -6.59
N GLU A 24 32.09 -0.58 -6.85
CA GLU A 24 31.87 0.39 -7.95
C GLU A 24 32.20 1.83 -7.56
N LEU A 25 32.13 2.12 -6.25
CA LEU A 25 32.44 3.44 -5.69
C LEU A 25 33.79 3.50 -4.97
N VAL A 26 34.61 2.44 -4.99
CA VAL A 26 35.97 2.49 -4.40
C VAL A 26 36.72 3.69 -4.99
N GLY A 27 37.24 4.56 -4.11
CA GLY A 27 38.01 5.73 -4.50
C GLY A 27 37.20 6.91 -5.04
N ARG A 28 35.86 6.80 -5.12
CA ARG A 28 34.98 7.91 -5.48
C ARG A 28 34.53 8.67 -4.25
N THR A 29 34.66 10.00 -4.31
CA THR A 29 34.22 10.91 -3.25
C THR A 29 32.88 11.58 -3.56
N HIS A 30 32.50 11.65 -4.84
CA HIS A 30 31.27 12.29 -5.30
C HIS A 30 30.54 11.43 -6.34
N TYR A 31 29.21 11.56 -6.36
CA TYR A 31 28.41 11.06 -7.48
C TYR A 31 28.61 11.97 -8.70
N GLU A 32 28.65 11.34 -9.87
CA GLU A 32 28.75 12.01 -11.17
C GLU A 32 27.51 11.71 -11.99
N SER A 33 26.97 12.72 -12.67
CA SER A 33 25.79 12.51 -13.53
C SER A 33 26.15 11.64 -14.73
N PHE A 34 25.29 10.69 -15.09
CA PHE A 34 25.47 9.85 -16.28
C PHE A 34 24.15 9.63 -17.02
N GLU A 35 24.23 9.35 -18.32
CA GLU A 35 23.07 8.97 -19.13
C GLU A 35 22.74 7.48 -18.94
N THR A 36 21.46 7.19 -18.76
CA THR A 36 20.96 5.82 -18.59
C THR A 36 19.53 5.72 -19.11
N GLU A 37 19.02 4.50 -19.26
CA GLU A 37 17.65 4.24 -19.67
C GLU A 37 16.73 4.11 -18.45
N CYS A 38 15.51 4.64 -18.58
CA CYS A 38 14.47 4.48 -17.58
C CYS A 38 13.94 3.05 -17.60
N GLY A 39 14.11 2.25 -16.54
CA GLY A 39 13.61 0.86 -16.53
C GLY A 39 12.09 0.70 -16.40
N ARG A 40 11.31 1.79 -16.58
CA ARG A 40 9.86 1.71 -16.79
C ARG A 40 9.45 1.98 -18.24
N CYS A 41 10.06 2.97 -18.90
CA CYS A 41 9.63 3.43 -20.22
C CYS A 41 10.72 3.40 -21.30
N GLY A 42 11.94 2.95 -20.97
CA GLY A 42 13.07 2.85 -21.90
C GLY A 42 13.72 4.18 -22.31
N VAL A 43 13.10 5.32 -21.98
CA VAL A 43 13.65 6.64 -22.37
C VAL A 43 15.00 6.89 -21.71
N THR A 44 15.97 7.33 -22.52
CA THR A 44 17.27 7.81 -22.05
C THR A 44 17.12 9.12 -21.29
N PHE A 45 17.72 9.21 -20.10
CA PHE A 45 17.71 10.42 -19.28
C PHE A 45 19.02 10.55 -18.50
N VAL A 46 19.30 11.77 -18.04
CA VAL A 46 20.45 12.04 -17.17
C VAL A 46 20.08 11.69 -15.74
N PHE A 47 20.71 10.66 -15.18
CA PHE A 47 20.59 10.34 -13.77
C PHE A 47 21.58 11.21 -12.97
N SER A 48 21.07 12.33 -12.44
CA SER A 48 21.91 13.34 -11.80
C SER A 48 22.58 12.85 -10.52
N ALA A 49 23.71 13.45 -10.17
CA ALA A 49 24.44 13.18 -8.91
C ALA A 49 23.55 13.31 -7.66
N THR A 50 22.68 14.33 -7.62
CA THR A 50 21.71 14.51 -6.53
C THR A 50 20.66 13.40 -6.49
N ALA A 51 20.16 12.96 -7.65
CA ALA A 51 19.21 11.87 -7.73
C ALA A 51 19.83 10.53 -7.31
N GLN A 52 21.10 10.30 -7.67
CA GLN A 52 21.88 9.15 -7.20
C GLN A 52 22.02 9.15 -5.68
N LYS A 53 22.41 10.27 -5.06
CA LYS A 53 22.49 10.39 -3.59
C LYS A 53 21.17 10.06 -2.91
N HIS A 54 20.06 10.62 -3.40
CA HIS A 54 18.73 10.31 -2.84
C HIS A 54 18.37 8.83 -2.99
N VAL A 55 18.59 8.25 -4.16
CA VAL A 55 18.22 6.86 -4.47
C VAL A 55 19.07 5.87 -3.67
N HIS A 56 20.39 6.07 -3.59
CA HIS A 56 21.30 5.11 -2.95
C HIS A 56 21.35 5.27 -1.43
N GLU A 57 21.42 6.50 -0.93
CA GLU A 57 21.64 6.71 0.51
C GLU A 57 20.35 6.93 1.30
N GLN A 58 19.31 7.52 0.70
CA GLN A 58 18.05 7.80 1.42
C GLN A 58 16.99 6.73 1.18
N ARG A 59 16.89 6.21 -0.06
CA ARG A 59 15.95 5.11 -0.38
C ARG A 59 16.58 3.73 -0.23
N GLY A 60 17.89 3.63 0.02
CA GLY A 60 18.59 2.35 0.17
C GLY A 60 18.51 1.48 -1.09
N VAL A 61 18.47 2.09 -2.28
CA VAL A 61 18.46 1.31 -3.52
C VAL A 61 19.90 0.88 -3.83
N PRO A 62 20.15 -0.42 -4.00
CA PRO A 62 21.47 -0.93 -4.35
C PRO A 62 22.01 -0.32 -5.67
N ILE A 63 23.28 0.06 -5.72
CA ILE A 63 23.94 0.70 -6.88
C ILE A 63 23.83 -0.17 -8.13
N LYS A 64 24.06 -1.47 -7.98
CA LYS A 64 23.99 -2.43 -9.08
C LYS A 64 22.60 -2.45 -9.73
N ARG A 65 21.55 -2.19 -8.96
CA ARG A 65 20.18 -2.11 -9.49
C ARG A 65 19.94 -0.85 -10.30
N ALA A 66 20.52 0.30 -9.95
CA ALA A 66 20.30 1.54 -10.69
C ALA A 66 20.89 1.50 -12.10
N ARG A 67 22.06 0.88 -12.28
CA ARG A 67 22.67 0.64 -13.60
C ARG A 67 21.90 -0.40 -14.42
N ALA A 68 21.28 -1.38 -13.77
CA ALA A 68 20.40 -2.37 -14.41
C ALA A 68 18.98 -1.84 -14.72
N GLY A 69 18.80 -0.52 -14.82
CA GLY A 69 17.52 0.11 -15.15
C GLY A 69 16.63 0.46 -13.96
N ALA A 70 17.07 0.35 -12.69
CA ALA A 70 16.24 0.83 -11.58
C ALA A 70 16.15 2.36 -11.46
N GLY A 71 16.92 3.10 -12.28
CA GLY A 71 16.74 4.54 -12.47
C GLY A 71 15.43 4.84 -13.22
N TYR A 72 14.69 5.85 -12.77
CA TYR A 72 13.48 6.31 -13.43
C TYR A 72 13.66 7.74 -13.92
N CYS A 73 13.20 8.02 -15.14
CA CYS A 73 13.04 9.39 -15.60
C CYS A 73 12.06 10.16 -14.68
N SER A 74 12.13 11.49 -14.68
CA SER A 74 11.33 12.35 -13.79
C SER A 74 9.82 12.06 -13.86
N ALA A 75 9.29 11.81 -15.05
CA ALA A 75 7.88 11.44 -15.26
C ALA A 75 7.54 10.11 -14.58
N CYS A 76 8.35 9.06 -14.81
CA CYS A 76 8.13 7.74 -14.23
C CYS A 76 8.34 7.72 -12.70
N ALA A 77 9.29 8.51 -12.19
CA ALA A 77 9.53 8.68 -10.76
C ALA A 77 8.33 9.34 -10.07
N THR A 78 7.76 10.38 -10.68
CA THR A 78 6.56 11.07 -10.18
C THR A 78 5.34 10.16 -10.20
N ALA A 79 5.12 9.44 -11.30
CA ALA A 79 4.03 8.47 -11.43
C ALA A 79 4.13 7.39 -10.36
N ARG A 80 5.32 6.80 -10.16
CA ARG A 80 5.54 5.80 -9.11
C ARG A 80 5.35 6.38 -7.71
N GLY A 81 5.75 7.62 -7.47
CA GLY A 81 5.50 8.32 -6.20
C GLY A 81 4.00 8.47 -5.91
N ARG A 82 3.20 8.81 -6.93
CA ARG A 82 1.74 8.85 -6.84
C ARG A 82 1.17 7.46 -6.56
N ASP A 83 1.58 6.45 -7.32
CA ASP A 83 1.11 5.07 -7.15
C ASP A 83 1.43 4.54 -5.74
N ASN A 84 2.64 4.77 -5.25
CA ASN A 84 3.05 4.41 -3.90
C ASN A 84 2.22 5.13 -2.84
N ARG A 85 1.92 6.42 -3.02
CA ARG A 85 1.07 7.19 -2.10
C ARG A 85 -0.36 6.65 -2.08
N LEU A 86 -0.91 6.31 -3.25
CA LEU A 86 -2.25 5.71 -3.35
C LEU A 86 -2.30 4.34 -2.67
N ARG A 87 -1.30 3.49 -2.91
CA ARG A 87 -1.16 2.19 -2.22
C ARG A 87 -1.00 2.34 -0.71
N ALA A 88 -0.18 3.30 -0.26
CA ALA A 88 -0.01 3.58 1.17
C ALA A 88 -1.31 4.07 1.80
N LYS A 89 -2.07 4.93 1.11
CA LYS A 89 -3.40 5.38 1.57
C LYS A 89 -4.39 4.22 1.66
N ALA A 90 -4.48 3.40 0.61
CA ALA A 90 -5.34 2.21 0.60
C ALA A 90 -4.96 1.22 1.72
N SER A 91 -3.66 1.04 1.97
CA SER A 91 -3.17 0.21 3.08
C SER A 91 -3.53 0.81 4.44
N ALA A 92 -3.40 2.12 4.62
CA ALA A 92 -3.76 2.80 5.87
C ALA A 92 -5.26 2.71 6.15
N GLU A 93 -6.10 2.89 5.12
CA GLU A 93 -7.55 2.73 5.21
C GLU A 93 -7.92 1.28 5.58
N ALA A 94 -7.33 0.28 4.91
CA ALA A 94 -7.54 -1.13 5.25
C ALA A 94 -7.12 -1.45 6.70
N GLN A 95 -6.02 -0.86 7.19
CA GLN A 95 -5.59 -1.00 8.58
C GLN A 95 -6.60 -0.36 9.56
N GLN A 96 -7.12 0.82 9.25
CA GLN A 96 -8.13 1.50 10.07
C GLN A 96 -9.44 0.70 10.13
N LEU A 97 -9.90 0.15 9.00
CA LEU A 97 -11.08 -0.71 8.94
C LEU A 97 -10.91 -1.97 9.80
N ARG A 98 -9.76 -2.64 9.71
CA ARG A 98 -9.44 -3.80 10.54
C ARG A 98 -9.42 -3.44 12.03
N ALA A 99 -8.77 -2.34 12.40
CA ALA A 99 -8.74 -1.88 13.78
C ALA A 99 -10.13 -1.53 14.33
N ALA A 100 -11.00 -0.94 13.50
CA ALA A 100 -12.39 -0.67 13.87
C ALA A 100 -13.19 -1.96 14.08
N ALA A 101 -13.01 -2.97 13.21
CA ALA A 101 -13.64 -4.28 13.36
C ALA A 101 -13.19 -5.00 14.63
N GLU A 102 -11.90 -4.96 14.98
CA GLU A 102 -11.40 -5.56 16.23
C GLU A 102 -11.96 -4.87 17.48
N ARG A 103 -12.07 -3.53 17.48
CA ARG A 103 -12.71 -2.81 18.60
C ARG A 103 -14.19 -3.17 18.74
N ALA A 104 -14.91 -3.23 17.63
CA ALA A 104 -16.33 -3.60 17.63
C ALA A 104 -16.52 -5.06 18.09
N LYS A 105 -15.61 -5.96 17.68
CA LYS A 105 -15.58 -7.35 18.16
C LYS A 105 -15.38 -7.41 19.66
N ALA A 106 -14.38 -6.72 20.20
CA ALA A 106 -14.13 -6.67 21.64
C ALA A 106 -15.35 -6.15 22.42
N SER A 107 -16.06 -5.15 21.88
CA SER A 107 -17.31 -4.66 22.47
C SER A 107 -18.44 -5.70 22.42
N ALA A 108 -18.57 -6.45 21.33
CA ALA A 108 -19.57 -7.51 21.20
C ALA A 108 -19.26 -8.70 22.14
N ASP A 109 -17.99 -9.07 22.26
CA ASP A 109 -17.52 -10.13 23.16
C ASP A 109 -17.74 -9.76 24.63
N ALA A 110 -17.56 -8.48 24.99
CA ALA A 110 -17.84 -7.96 26.34
C ALA A 110 -19.35 -7.89 26.65
N SER A 111 -20.22 -7.89 25.64
CA SER A 111 -21.68 -7.80 25.79
C SER A 111 -22.39 -8.86 24.94
N PRO A 112 -22.21 -10.16 25.22
CA PRO A 112 -22.58 -11.26 24.31
C PRO A 112 -24.09 -11.45 24.10
N LYS A 113 -24.91 -10.78 24.90
CA LYS A 113 -26.38 -10.76 24.81
C LYS A 113 -26.93 -9.49 24.17
N ASP A 114 -26.08 -8.51 23.86
CA ASP A 114 -26.49 -7.27 23.20
C ASP A 114 -26.38 -7.42 21.67
N GLY A 115 -27.54 -7.56 21.01
CA GLY A 115 -27.62 -7.67 19.56
C GLY A 115 -27.11 -6.43 18.84
N SER A 116 -27.15 -5.26 19.47
CA SER A 116 -26.70 -3.99 18.88
C SER A 116 -25.17 -3.99 18.74
N LYS A 117 -24.46 -4.49 19.75
CA LYS A 117 -22.99 -4.62 19.71
C LYS A 117 -22.53 -5.66 18.70
N LEU A 118 -23.24 -6.78 18.61
CA LEU A 118 -22.98 -7.76 17.55
C LEU A 118 -23.20 -7.15 16.16
N LEU A 119 -24.24 -6.34 15.98
CA LEU A 119 -24.50 -5.67 14.71
C LEU A 119 -23.43 -4.63 14.36
N GLU A 120 -22.95 -3.84 15.32
CA GLU A 120 -21.82 -2.92 15.14
C GLU A 120 -20.58 -3.65 14.61
N TYR A 121 -20.26 -4.82 15.19
CA TYR A 121 -19.17 -5.67 14.71
C TYR A 121 -19.41 -6.14 13.27
N VAL A 122 -20.61 -6.63 12.94
CA VAL A 122 -20.92 -7.09 11.58
C VAL A 122 -20.75 -5.97 10.57
N VAL A 123 -21.27 -4.77 10.85
CA VAL A 123 -21.13 -3.60 9.96
C VAL A 123 -19.66 -3.25 9.74
N ALA A 124 -18.85 -3.26 10.79
CA ALA A 124 -17.42 -3.02 10.67
C ALA A 124 -16.72 -4.10 9.83
N LYS A 125 -17.14 -5.36 9.94
CA LYS A 125 -16.54 -6.48 9.20
C LYS A 125 -16.97 -6.54 7.74
N ILE A 126 -18.19 -6.11 7.40
CA ILE A 126 -18.64 -5.95 6.01
C ILE A 126 -17.72 -4.98 5.26
N ARG A 127 -17.39 -3.84 5.87
CA ARG A 127 -16.44 -2.89 5.26
C ARG A 127 -15.07 -3.52 5.02
N VAL A 128 -14.60 -4.39 5.91
CA VAL A 128 -13.35 -5.14 5.68
C VAL A 128 -13.49 -6.12 4.51
N LEU A 129 -14.65 -6.79 4.38
CA LEU A 129 -14.91 -7.73 3.28
C LEU A 129 -14.96 -7.05 1.92
N GLU A 130 -15.51 -5.83 1.83
CA GLU A 130 -15.53 -5.04 0.58
C GLU A 130 -14.11 -4.74 0.06
N HIS A 131 -13.09 -4.77 0.92
CA HIS A 131 -11.68 -4.63 0.53
C HIS A 131 -10.94 -5.96 0.34
N SER A 132 -11.46 -7.06 0.88
CA SER A 132 -10.86 -8.39 0.79
C SER A 132 -11.93 -9.46 0.91
N TRP A 133 -12.51 -9.83 -0.23
CA TRP A 133 -13.64 -10.75 -0.29
C TRP A 133 -13.30 -12.13 0.29
N SER A 134 -14.29 -12.71 0.98
CA SER A 134 -14.26 -14.11 1.40
C SER A 134 -15.69 -14.59 1.60
N GLN A 135 -16.17 -15.48 0.73
CA GLN A 135 -17.52 -16.03 0.82
C GLN A 135 -17.79 -16.67 2.18
N ARG A 136 -16.87 -17.49 2.68
CA ARG A 136 -16.99 -18.14 4.00
C ARG A 136 -17.13 -17.12 5.14
N ALA A 137 -16.45 -15.98 5.05
CA ALA A 137 -16.56 -14.93 6.05
C ALA A 137 -17.89 -14.17 5.93
N ALA A 138 -18.36 -13.91 4.70
CA ALA A 138 -19.65 -13.28 4.45
C ALA A 138 -20.83 -14.15 4.96
N GLU A 139 -20.80 -15.46 4.72
CA GLU A 139 -21.79 -16.42 5.23
C GLU A 139 -21.81 -16.46 6.77
N ARG A 140 -20.63 -16.42 7.41
CA ARG A 140 -20.54 -16.31 8.87
C ARG A 140 -21.18 -15.03 9.39
N LEU A 141 -20.90 -13.89 8.75
CA LEU A 141 -21.50 -12.61 9.12
C LEU A 141 -23.02 -12.60 8.95
N LEU A 142 -23.55 -13.27 7.91
CA LEU A 142 -24.99 -13.43 7.74
C LEU A 142 -25.60 -14.18 8.93
N GLY A 143 -24.92 -15.21 9.43
CA GLY A 143 -25.27 -15.89 10.67
C GLY A 143 -25.28 -14.95 11.89
N ASP A 144 -24.28 -14.09 12.01
CA ASP A 144 -24.16 -13.09 13.08
C ASP A 144 -25.26 -12.01 13.00
N VAL A 145 -25.65 -11.55 11.80
CA VAL A 145 -26.81 -10.63 11.63
C VAL A 145 -28.10 -11.29 12.12
N ARG A 146 -28.34 -12.54 11.72
CA ARG A 146 -29.53 -13.29 12.18
C ARG A 146 -29.51 -13.51 13.70
N ARG A 147 -28.33 -13.73 14.28
CA ARG A 147 -28.15 -13.81 15.73
C ARG A 147 -28.44 -12.47 16.41
N ALA A 148 -27.97 -11.35 15.85
CA ALA A 148 -28.26 -10.00 16.37
C ALA A 148 -29.77 -9.74 16.42
N ARG A 149 -30.53 -10.16 15.39
CA ARG A 149 -32.00 -10.11 15.40
C ARG A 149 -32.61 -10.83 16.59
N ARG A 150 -32.13 -12.04 16.88
CA ARG A 150 -32.66 -12.86 17.98
C ARG A 150 -32.35 -12.26 19.35
N LEU A 151 -31.17 -11.64 19.50
CA LEU A 151 -30.76 -10.98 20.73
C LEU A 151 -31.53 -9.67 20.97
N THR A 152 -31.80 -8.91 19.91
CA THR A 152 -32.50 -7.61 20.01
C THR A 152 -33.46 -7.43 18.83
N PRO A 153 -34.70 -7.93 18.94
CA PRO A 153 -35.68 -7.93 17.84
C PRO A 153 -36.11 -6.54 17.35
N SER A 154 -35.96 -5.51 18.18
CA SER A 154 -36.28 -4.12 17.85
C SER A 154 -35.27 -3.43 16.92
N LEU A 155 -34.16 -4.08 16.57
CA LEU A 155 -33.15 -3.51 15.68
C LEU A 155 -33.64 -3.47 14.22
N ALA A 156 -34.24 -2.34 13.83
CA ALA A 156 -34.75 -2.10 12.48
C ALA A 156 -33.67 -2.24 11.38
N SER A 157 -32.40 -1.99 11.70
CA SER A 157 -31.28 -2.04 10.76
C SER A 157 -30.84 -3.45 10.37
N VAL A 158 -31.26 -4.50 11.11
CA VAL A 158 -30.87 -5.89 10.84
C VAL A 158 -31.31 -6.35 9.45
N SER A 159 -32.55 -6.08 9.07
CA SER A 159 -33.09 -6.52 7.77
C SER A 159 -32.35 -5.90 6.59
N LYS A 160 -31.92 -4.63 6.73
CA LYS A 160 -31.08 -3.95 5.75
C LYS A 160 -29.74 -4.67 5.56
N TRP A 161 -29.08 -5.04 6.66
CA TRP A 161 -27.77 -5.68 6.60
C TRP A 161 -27.84 -7.15 6.17
N GLU A 162 -28.93 -7.85 6.49
CA GLU A 162 -29.19 -9.20 6.00
C GLU A 162 -29.36 -9.20 4.48
N LEU A 163 -30.16 -8.27 3.94
CA LEU A 163 -30.33 -8.09 2.49
C LEU A 163 -29.00 -7.75 1.82
N ARG A 164 -28.27 -6.75 2.33
CA ARG A 164 -26.98 -6.32 1.76
C ARG A 164 -25.94 -7.44 1.73
N LEU A 165 -25.84 -8.25 2.78
CA LEU A 165 -24.94 -9.41 2.79
C LEU A 165 -25.37 -10.48 1.78
N GLY A 166 -26.68 -10.71 1.62
CA GLY A 166 -27.21 -11.60 0.61
C GLY A 166 -26.88 -11.15 -0.82
N GLU A 167 -27.04 -9.85 -1.09
CA GLU A 167 -26.64 -9.23 -2.37
C GLU A 167 -25.14 -9.37 -2.62
N LEU A 168 -24.29 -9.04 -1.64
CA LEU A 168 -22.84 -9.17 -1.76
C LEU A 168 -22.39 -10.61 -2.05
N ILE A 169 -23.00 -11.60 -1.40
CA ILE A 169 -22.73 -13.02 -1.68
C ILE A 169 -23.16 -13.36 -3.11
N ALA A 170 -24.38 -12.98 -3.50
CA ALA A 170 -24.88 -13.26 -4.85
C ALA A 170 -24.05 -12.60 -5.97
N GLU A 171 -23.57 -11.36 -5.74
CA GLU A 171 -22.70 -10.64 -6.67
C GLU A 171 -21.37 -11.36 -6.89
N ASN A 172 -20.73 -11.84 -5.81
CA ASN A 172 -19.39 -12.40 -5.88
C ASN A 172 -19.34 -13.92 -6.12
N THR A 173 -20.48 -14.62 -6.09
CA THR A 173 -20.59 -16.05 -6.45
C THR A 173 -20.92 -16.27 -7.93
N ARG A 174 -21.35 -15.23 -8.66
CA ARG A 174 -21.63 -15.32 -10.11
C ARG A 174 -20.38 -15.24 -10.99
N ASP A 175 -19.26 -14.82 -10.41
CA ASP A 175 -17.99 -14.57 -11.10
C ASP A 175 -16.97 -15.73 -10.95
N GLU A 176 -17.37 -16.86 -10.34
CA GLU A 176 -16.62 -18.15 -10.30
C GLU A 176 -17.21 -19.16 -11.30
#